data_AF-A0A356X7V3-F1
#
_entry.id   AF-A0A356X7V3-F1
#
_cell.length_a   1.000
_cell.length_b   1.000
_cell.length_c   1.000
_cell.angle_alpha   90.00
_cell.angle_beta   90.00
_cell.angle_gamma   90.00
#
_symmetry.space_group_name_H-M   'P 1'
#
loop_
_entity.id
_entity.type
_entity.pdbx_description
1 polymer ?
#
loop_
_entity_poly.entity_id
_entity_poly.type
_entity_poly.pdbx_seq_one_letter_code
_entity_poly.pdbx_strand_id
1 'polypeptide(L)'
;NDVATPADDEDRPYVARFDSFGATNYTDGHAHFVLPFTLISSSTGTDFSVFKPQMRVTNNHHDYYGTLQGPFTYENAGGMPHRRVRFGTDSQERPEAYTITATATTLTVGEFTGSKSHVARGIGLQTPYSFSNIKTNTTTGPYFVGNYDKDYQVVLTAGRSSNNRYLTESGSILVTPAVGFVAGTIDYAAPVRGRSEHVITNQFSSPGGPETQGVYGRDRDSGEFSLYNTMNYRNLSVRQPLDILSTERSEQFGYRSGSTTQGSIHKTNRNFMYSTASWTQASSSDNYYVQHPIPRHDFSYSWITASATNTVFDFMRSNDGFGHQHLFNTASAKAIEFLSASLFGSWYWDQGGTGYDGRIFGLETDTGESNASKFIPVDSVGLNTIIFEPLNEDTNTLGRESIVLTNTAGVAYIVNNNYVNQDFVFGFPSESGEE
;
A
#
# COMPACT_ATOMS: atom_id res chain seq x y z
N ASN A 1 77.32 28.39 31.65
CA ASN A 1 76.10 27.74 31.13
C ASN A 1 76.35 27.43 29.68
N ASP A 2 77.19 26.42 29.46
CA ASP A 2 77.63 26.00 28.14
C ASP A 2 76.82 24.80 27.68
N VAL A 3 76.54 24.83 26.39
CA VAL A 3 75.80 23.86 25.59
C VAL A 3 76.45 22.49 25.74
N ALA A 4 75.73 21.53 26.31
CA ALA A 4 76.09 20.13 26.23
C ALA A 4 76.00 19.71 24.76
N THR A 5 77.16 19.47 24.14
CA THR A 5 77.27 18.75 22.88
C THR A 5 76.50 17.43 22.99
N PRO A 6 75.73 17.01 21.96
CA PRO A 6 75.30 15.63 21.89
C PRO A 6 76.58 14.81 21.84
N ALA A 7 76.78 13.94 22.83
CA ALA A 7 77.78 12.90 22.68
C ALA A 7 77.46 12.19 21.36
N ASP A 8 78.44 12.14 20.48
CA ASP A 8 78.43 11.24 19.34
C ASP A 8 78.21 9.83 19.89
N ASP A 9 76.95 9.37 19.92
CA ASP A 9 76.63 7.94 19.88
C ASP A 9 77.14 7.50 18.50
N GLU A 10 78.43 7.15 18.44
CA GLU A 10 79.04 6.57 17.27
C GLU A 10 78.38 5.21 17.02
N ASP A 11 77.27 5.21 16.29
CA ASP A 11 76.66 4.02 15.73
C ASP A 11 77.64 3.41 14.71
N ARG A 12 78.58 2.59 15.21
CA ARG A 12 79.59 1.94 14.36
C ARG A 12 78.97 0.72 13.69
N PRO A 13 79.06 0.59 12.35
CA PRO A 13 78.57 -0.59 11.66
C PRO A 13 79.37 -1.82 12.10
N TYR A 14 78.66 -2.89 12.47
CA TYR A 14 79.29 -4.16 12.81
C TYR A 14 79.86 -4.81 11.55
N VAL A 15 81.16 -5.07 11.56
CA VAL A 15 81.84 -5.82 10.50
C VAL A 15 81.88 -7.29 10.91
N ALA A 16 80.93 -8.09 10.41
CA ALA A 16 81.00 -9.54 10.48
C ALA A 16 81.50 -10.12 9.15
N ARG A 17 82.31 -11.18 9.23
CA ARG A 17 82.67 -12.04 8.10
C ARG A 17 81.82 -13.30 8.17
N PHE A 18 81.27 -13.72 7.03
CA PHE A 18 80.40 -14.89 6.94
C PHE A 18 81.21 -16.09 6.49
N ASP A 19 81.17 -17.18 7.27
CA ASP A 19 81.58 -18.51 6.82
C ASP A 19 80.32 -19.26 6.39
N SER A 20 80.20 -19.53 5.09
CA SER A 20 79.11 -20.33 4.55
C SER A 20 79.39 -21.81 4.83
N PHE A 21 78.80 -22.35 5.90
CA PHE A 21 78.88 -23.78 6.22
C PHE A 21 78.54 -24.63 4.98
N GLY A 22 79.55 -25.30 4.41
CA GLY A 22 79.39 -26.29 3.33
C GLY A 22 79.63 -25.82 1.89
N ALA A 23 79.98 -24.55 1.63
CA ALA A 23 80.34 -24.12 0.27
C ALA A 23 81.86 -24.25 0.05
N THR A 24 82.25 -25.05 -0.94
CA THR A 24 83.65 -25.46 -1.11
C THR A 24 84.56 -24.42 -1.77
N ASN A 25 84.07 -23.27 -2.23
CA ASN A 25 84.90 -22.18 -2.78
C ASN A 25 84.14 -20.85 -2.82
N TYR A 26 84.78 -19.78 -2.34
CA TYR A 26 84.44 -18.36 -2.50
C TYR A 26 83.09 -17.88 -1.93
N THR A 27 83.13 -17.17 -0.78
CA THR A 27 82.67 -15.76 -0.65
C THR A 27 82.76 -15.29 0.81
N ASP A 28 83.96 -14.91 1.27
CA ASP A 28 84.10 -14.10 2.49
C ASP A 28 83.58 -12.69 2.19
N GLY A 29 82.29 -12.46 2.43
CA GLY A 29 81.64 -11.17 2.25
C GLY A 29 81.57 -10.37 3.57
N HIS A 30 81.72 -9.05 3.48
CA HIS A 30 81.37 -8.19 4.60
C HIS A 30 79.85 -8.19 4.82
N ALA A 31 79.43 -8.25 6.08
CA ALA A 31 78.02 -8.30 6.49
C ALA A 31 77.10 -7.32 5.79
N HIS A 32 77.58 -6.10 5.56
CA HIS A 32 76.78 -5.02 4.97
C HIS A 32 76.40 -5.26 3.50
N PHE A 33 77.07 -6.17 2.79
CA PHE A 33 76.74 -6.51 1.40
C PHE A 33 75.93 -7.81 1.28
N VAL A 34 76.03 -8.71 2.27
CA VAL A 34 75.43 -10.04 2.21
C VAL A 34 74.09 -10.09 2.93
N LEU A 35 73.93 -9.32 4.01
CA LEU A 35 72.71 -9.31 4.79
C LEU A 35 71.65 -8.37 4.19
N PRO A 36 70.36 -8.73 4.30
CA PRO A 36 69.24 -7.86 3.89
C PRO A 36 68.96 -6.70 4.87
N PHE A 37 69.79 -6.51 5.89
CA PHE A 37 69.72 -5.48 6.92
C PHE A 37 71.13 -5.10 7.39
N THR A 38 71.25 -3.96 8.05
CA THR A 38 72.50 -3.48 8.62
C THR A 38 72.56 -3.79 10.11
N LEU A 39 73.72 -4.21 10.61
CA LEU A 39 73.97 -4.38 12.04
C LEU A 39 74.82 -3.21 12.52
N ILE A 40 74.38 -2.54 13.59
CA ILE A 40 75.12 -1.44 14.23
C ILE A 40 75.31 -1.70 15.72
N SER A 41 76.41 -1.20 16.25
CA SER A 41 76.64 -1.13 17.70
C SER A 41 76.00 0.15 18.22
N SER A 42 75.03 0.02 19.11
CA SER A 42 74.30 1.15 19.67
C SER A 42 74.08 0.96 21.17
N SER A 43 74.29 2.01 21.96
CA SER A 43 74.11 2.03 23.41
C SER A 43 72.69 1.61 23.85
N THR A 44 71.72 1.67 22.94
CA THR A 44 70.30 1.30 23.12
C THR A 44 69.90 -0.03 22.46
N GLY A 45 70.84 -0.78 21.88
CA GLY A 45 70.53 -2.01 21.11
C GLY A 45 70.07 -3.18 21.98
N THR A 46 68.81 -3.61 21.80
CA THR A 46 68.18 -4.71 22.55
C THR A 46 67.62 -5.83 21.67
N ASP A 47 67.87 -5.80 20.35
CA ASP A 47 67.27 -6.73 19.38
C ASP A 47 67.74 -8.19 19.57
N PHE A 48 68.91 -8.38 20.19
CA PHE A 48 69.46 -9.69 20.50
C PHE A 48 69.81 -9.78 21.98
N SER A 49 69.02 -10.56 22.74
CA SER A 49 69.19 -10.72 24.19
C SER A 49 70.37 -11.62 24.57
N VAL A 50 70.78 -12.53 23.68
CA VAL A 50 71.78 -13.57 23.96
C VAL A 50 73.06 -13.38 23.13
N PHE A 51 72.97 -12.76 21.96
CA PHE A 51 74.10 -12.56 21.04
C PHE A 51 74.58 -11.11 21.05
N LYS A 52 75.81 -10.89 21.55
CA LYS A 52 76.52 -9.58 21.62
C LYS A 52 75.64 -8.41 22.15
N PRO A 53 75.80 -8.00 23.42
CA PRO A 53 75.03 -6.88 23.97
C PRO A 53 75.27 -5.60 23.16
N GLN A 54 74.27 -4.70 23.11
CA GLN A 54 74.32 -3.43 22.38
C GLN A 54 74.35 -3.55 20.85
N MET A 55 73.90 -4.67 20.29
CA MET A 55 73.72 -4.83 18.85
C MET A 55 72.27 -4.52 18.44
N ARG A 56 72.11 -3.77 17.34
CA ARG A 56 70.80 -3.39 16.79
C ARG A 56 70.72 -3.68 15.30
N VAL A 57 69.59 -4.20 14.86
CA VAL A 57 69.22 -4.32 13.45
C VAL A 57 68.68 -2.97 12.98
N THR A 58 69.32 -2.40 11.97
CA THR A 58 68.83 -1.20 11.28
C THR A 58 68.66 -1.46 9.80
N ASN A 59 67.91 -0.58 9.14
CA ASN A 59 67.63 -0.70 7.71
C ASN A 59 66.93 -2.01 7.32
N ASN A 60 66.29 -2.68 8.30
CA ASN A 60 65.46 -3.83 8.03
C ASN A 60 64.26 -3.41 7.17
N HIS A 61 63.94 -4.18 6.14
CA HIS A 61 62.90 -3.89 5.17
C HIS A 61 63.10 -2.59 4.37
N HIS A 62 64.34 -2.14 4.21
CA HIS A 62 64.64 -0.97 3.38
C HIS A 62 64.41 -1.26 1.89
N ASP A 63 63.70 -0.37 1.22
CA ASP A 63 63.44 -0.47 -0.21
C ASP A 63 64.56 0.17 -1.03
N TYR A 64 64.96 -0.47 -2.12
CA TYR A 64 66.04 0.00 -3.01
C TYR A 64 65.65 1.27 -3.78
N TYR A 65 64.35 1.55 -3.91
CA TYR A 65 63.82 2.70 -4.62
C TYR A 65 63.15 3.66 -3.63
N GLY A 66 63.78 4.81 -3.39
CA GLY A 66 63.14 5.93 -2.70
C GLY A 66 62.16 6.61 -3.65
N THR A 67 60.88 6.29 -3.55
CA THR A 67 59.84 6.94 -4.35
C THR A 67 58.89 7.73 -3.47
N LEU A 68 58.31 8.78 -4.03
CA LEU A 68 57.29 9.58 -3.35
C LEU A 68 55.99 8.77 -3.31
N GLN A 69 55.76 7.97 -2.27
CA GLN A 69 54.49 7.27 -2.06
C GLN A 69 53.70 7.91 -0.92
N GLY A 70 52.41 8.13 -1.16
CA GLY A 70 51.47 8.41 -0.08
C GLY A 70 51.12 7.14 0.69
N PRO A 71 50.48 7.25 1.88
CA PRO A 71 50.08 6.10 2.69
C PRO A 71 49.26 5.04 1.94
N PHE A 72 48.34 5.47 1.06
CA PHE A 72 47.52 4.56 0.26
C PHE A 72 48.34 3.73 -0.74
N THR A 73 49.19 4.39 -1.53
CA THR A 73 50.05 3.70 -2.51
C THR A 73 51.15 2.90 -1.84
N TYR A 74 51.57 3.29 -0.63
CA TYR A 74 52.50 2.51 0.15
C TYR A 74 51.90 1.13 0.46
N GLU A 75 50.65 1.07 0.93
CA GLU A 75 49.99 -0.20 1.21
C GLU A 75 49.64 -0.99 -0.06
N ASN A 76 49.19 -0.30 -1.10
CA ASN A 76 48.49 -0.94 -2.23
C ASN A 76 49.31 -1.08 -3.53
N ALA A 77 50.45 -0.40 -3.67
CA ALA A 77 51.20 -0.35 -4.92
C ALA A 77 52.73 -0.53 -4.73
N GLY A 78 53.28 -1.53 -5.41
CA GLY A 78 54.71 -1.81 -5.41
C GLY A 78 55.21 -2.40 -4.09
N GLY A 79 56.51 -2.71 -4.08
CA GLY A 79 57.18 -3.31 -2.93
C GLY A 79 56.83 -4.78 -2.72
N MET A 80 57.69 -5.45 -1.96
CA MET A 80 57.52 -6.87 -1.64
C MET A 80 56.58 -7.03 -0.43
N PRO A 81 55.66 -8.01 -0.43
CA PRO A 81 54.68 -8.17 0.65
C PRO A 81 55.28 -8.33 2.05
N HIS A 82 56.49 -8.86 2.18
CA HIS A 82 57.17 -9.00 3.48
C HIS A 82 57.60 -7.67 4.10
N ARG A 83 57.75 -6.62 3.29
CA ARG A 83 58.13 -5.29 3.77
C ARG A 83 56.92 -4.49 4.22
N ARG A 84 55.74 -4.79 3.67
CA ARG A 84 54.51 -3.99 3.79
C ARG A 84 53.34 -4.80 4.28
N VAL A 85 53.49 -5.38 5.45
CA VAL A 85 52.43 -6.22 6.02
C VAL A 85 51.22 -5.36 6.39
N ARG A 86 50.03 -5.88 6.09
CA ARG A 86 48.76 -5.19 6.37
C ARG A 86 48.54 -5.04 7.88
N PHE A 87 47.85 -3.98 8.26
CA PHE A 87 47.50 -3.75 9.65
C PHE A 87 46.60 -4.87 10.19
N GLY A 88 46.89 -5.34 11.41
CA GLY A 88 46.14 -6.43 12.05
C GLY A 88 46.44 -7.83 11.50
N THR A 89 47.50 -8.01 10.70
CA THR A 89 48.00 -9.35 10.35
C THR A 89 48.68 -9.97 11.57
N ASP A 90 48.27 -11.17 11.96
CA ASP A 90 48.87 -11.89 13.09
C ASP A 90 50.34 -12.19 12.83
N SER A 91 51.16 -12.17 13.88
CA SER A 91 52.62 -12.32 13.79
C SER A 91 53.04 -13.61 13.05
N GLN A 92 52.28 -14.69 13.22
CA GLN A 92 52.54 -15.99 12.58
C GLN A 92 52.15 -16.04 11.10
N GLU A 93 51.25 -15.15 10.67
CA GLU A 93 50.76 -15.06 9.29
C GLU A 93 51.50 -14.00 8.46
N ARG A 94 52.42 -13.27 9.09
CA ARG A 94 53.24 -12.28 8.41
C ARG A 94 54.13 -13.01 7.38
N PRO A 95 54.05 -12.64 6.10
CA PRO A 95 54.98 -13.16 5.12
C PRO A 95 56.34 -12.55 5.41
N GLU A 96 57.30 -13.30 5.92
CA GLU A 96 58.67 -12.81 6.12
C GLU A 96 59.60 -13.35 5.01
N ALA A 97 60.66 -12.61 4.68
CA ALA A 97 61.60 -13.05 3.64
C ALA A 97 62.63 -14.07 4.17
N TYR A 98 62.98 -13.94 5.45
CA TYR A 98 64.00 -14.73 6.12
C TYR A 98 63.70 -14.81 7.62
N THR A 99 64.33 -15.75 8.30
CA THR A 99 64.29 -15.89 9.76
C THR A 99 65.63 -15.50 10.35
N ILE A 100 65.64 -14.88 11.53
CA ILE A 100 66.87 -14.62 12.29
C ILE A 100 66.79 -15.42 13.59
N THR A 101 67.81 -16.23 13.88
CA THR A 101 67.94 -16.96 15.14
C THR A 101 69.32 -16.67 15.74
N ALA A 102 69.37 -16.34 17.03
CA ALA A 102 70.59 -15.96 17.71
C ALA A 102 70.85 -16.88 18.92
N THR A 103 72.08 -17.38 19.04
CA THR A 103 72.60 -18.07 20.23
C THR A 103 73.69 -17.21 20.87
N ALA A 104 74.29 -17.63 21.99
CA ALA A 104 75.38 -16.87 22.62
C ALA A 104 76.60 -16.65 21.70
N THR A 105 76.80 -17.52 20.71
CA THR A 105 78.00 -17.55 19.86
C THR A 105 77.70 -17.39 18.37
N THR A 106 76.47 -17.65 17.92
CA THR A 106 76.12 -17.65 16.49
C THR A 106 74.84 -16.87 16.20
N LEU A 107 74.88 -16.04 15.15
CA LEU A 107 73.70 -15.42 14.55
C LEU A 107 73.44 -16.11 13.20
N THR A 108 72.30 -16.76 13.07
CA THR A 108 71.91 -17.50 11.87
C THR A 108 70.77 -16.78 11.17
N VAL A 109 70.94 -16.49 9.88
CA VAL A 109 69.88 -16.01 8.99
C VAL A 109 69.45 -17.17 8.09
N GLY A 110 68.23 -17.63 8.28
CA GLY A 110 67.68 -18.80 7.60
C GLY A 110 66.57 -18.47 6.62
N GLU A 111 66.19 -19.45 5.80
CA GLU A 111 64.99 -19.35 4.98
C GLU A 111 63.73 -19.30 5.86
N PHE A 112 62.74 -18.49 5.47
CA PHE A 112 61.43 -18.51 6.08
C PHE A 112 60.59 -19.66 5.52
N THR A 113 60.04 -20.51 6.40
CA THR A 113 59.29 -21.72 6.05
C THR A 113 57.78 -21.49 5.88
N GLY A 114 57.28 -20.27 6.07
CA GLY A 114 55.88 -19.91 5.90
C GLY A 114 55.54 -19.35 4.50
N SER A 115 54.30 -18.87 4.35
CA SER A 115 53.81 -18.26 3.11
C SER A 115 54.64 -17.04 2.71
N LYS A 116 55.40 -17.15 1.61
CA LYS A 116 56.20 -16.05 1.03
C LYS A 116 55.65 -15.63 -0.34
N SER A 117 55.75 -14.33 -0.65
CA SER A 117 55.48 -13.83 -2.00
C SER A 117 56.79 -13.56 -2.72
N HIS A 118 56.97 -14.18 -3.88
CA HIS A 118 58.09 -13.93 -4.78
C HIS A 118 57.86 -12.76 -5.73
N VAL A 119 56.62 -12.27 -5.79
CA VAL A 119 56.23 -11.15 -6.65
C VAL A 119 55.91 -9.93 -5.80
N ALA A 120 56.35 -8.76 -6.31
CA ALA A 120 55.98 -7.48 -5.75
C ALA A 120 54.53 -7.13 -6.13
N ARG A 121 53.89 -6.24 -5.37
CA ARG A 121 52.48 -5.87 -5.62
C ARG A 121 52.36 -5.06 -6.92
N GLY A 122 51.38 -5.39 -7.75
CA GLY A 122 51.12 -4.69 -9.01
C GLY A 122 52.28 -4.82 -10.00
N ILE A 123 52.73 -3.70 -10.56
CA ILE A 123 53.81 -3.64 -11.56
C ILE A 123 55.21 -3.77 -10.89
N GLY A 124 55.24 -4.00 -9.58
CA GLY A 124 56.45 -4.18 -8.77
C GLY A 124 57.24 -2.90 -8.48
N LEU A 125 57.07 -1.87 -9.31
CA LEU A 125 57.52 -0.52 -9.05
C LEU A 125 56.65 0.16 -8.00
N GLN A 126 57.29 0.89 -7.10
CA GLN A 126 56.62 1.80 -6.19
C GLN A 126 56.18 3.05 -6.95
N THR A 127 54.87 3.32 -6.95
CA THR A 127 54.29 4.43 -7.69
C THR A 127 53.62 5.44 -6.74
N PRO A 128 53.63 6.75 -7.09
CA PRO A 128 52.92 7.78 -6.32
C PRO A 128 51.40 7.68 -6.43
N TYR A 129 50.87 6.97 -7.43
CA TYR A 129 49.44 6.75 -7.65
C TYR A 129 49.15 5.29 -8.02
N SER A 130 47.90 4.86 -7.86
CA SER A 130 47.39 3.56 -8.33
C SER A 130 46.02 3.75 -8.96
N PHE A 131 45.82 3.19 -10.15
CA PHE A 131 44.52 3.20 -10.86
C PHE A 131 43.73 1.90 -10.71
N SER A 132 44.27 0.93 -9.96
CA SER A 132 43.61 -0.34 -9.76
C SER A 132 42.36 -0.16 -8.89
N ASN A 133 41.29 -0.88 -9.23
CA ASN A 133 40.11 -0.99 -8.38
C ASN A 133 40.44 -1.94 -7.22
N ILE A 134 40.55 -1.38 -6.02
CA ILE A 134 40.88 -2.11 -4.79
C ILE A 134 39.70 -1.93 -3.83
N LYS A 135 38.98 -3.02 -3.55
CA LYS A 135 37.85 -3.00 -2.61
C LYS A 135 38.36 -2.77 -1.19
N THR A 136 37.62 -2.11 -0.33
CA THR A 136 37.95 -2.00 1.09
C THR A 136 37.41 -3.23 1.81
N ASN A 137 38.22 -3.86 2.68
CA ASN A 137 37.74 -4.88 3.61
C ASN A 137 38.12 -4.48 5.03
N THR A 138 37.09 -4.09 5.79
CA THR A 138 37.19 -3.80 7.22
C THR A 138 36.47 -4.84 8.07
N THR A 139 35.86 -5.86 7.45
CA THR A 139 34.95 -6.81 8.11
C THR A 139 35.68 -8.03 8.67
N THR A 140 36.76 -8.46 8.03
CA THR A 140 37.54 -9.61 8.48
C THR A 140 39.02 -9.32 8.25
N GLY A 141 39.84 -9.56 9.28
CA GLY A 141 41.29 -9.38 9.17
C GLY A 141 41.90 -10.28 8.08
N PRO A 142 43.00 -9.86 7.41
CA PRO A 142 43.69 -8.58 7.56
C PRO A 142 42.93 -7.41 6.94
N TYR A 143 42.79 -6.32 7.69
CA TYR A 143 42.11 -5.11 7.25
C TYR A 143 42.87 -4.47 6.10
N PHE A 144 42.19 -4.07 5.04
CA PHE A 144 42.81 -3.32 3.96
C PHE A 144 41.91 -2.20 3.47
N VAL A 145 42.50 -1.01 3.32
CA VAL A 145 41.83 0.19 2.87
C VAL A 145 42.00 0.32 1.36
N GLY A 146 40.91 0.13 0.64
CA GLY A 146 40.82 0.28 -0.80
C GLY A 146 40.32 1.66 -1.23
N ASN A 147 40.12 1.83 -2.53
CA ASN A 147 39.55 3.05 -3.11
C ASN A 147 38.01 3.00 -3.24
N TYR A 148 37.39 1.83 -3.03
CA TYR A 148 35.93 1.69 -3.01
C TYR A 148 35.47 0.65 -1.98
N ASP A 149 34.30 0.83 -1.38
CA ASP A 149 33.65 -0.13 -0.48
C ASP A 149 32.50 -0.87 -1.20
N LYS A 150 31.67 -0.13 -1.94
CA LYS A 150 30.49 -0.69 -2.62
C LYS A 150 30.72 -0.83 -4.11
N ASP A 151 30.28 -1.94 -4.69
CA ASP A 151 30.51 -2.21 -6.12
C ASP A 151 29.92 -1.11 -7.03
N TYR A 152 28.82 -0.47 -6.60
CA TYR A 152 28.21 0.67 -7.32
C TYR A 152 29.11 1.90 -7.46
N GLN A 153 30.16 2.02 -6.64
CA GLN A 153 31.12 3.14 -6.73
C GLN A 153 32.06 2.99 -7.93
N VAL A 154 32.21 1.76 -8.46
CA VAL A 154 33.05 1.47 -9.63
C VAL A 154 32.20 1.31 -10.88
N VAL A 155 31.12 0.52 -10.79
CA VAL A 155 30.20 0.28 -11.90
C VAL A 155 28.79 0.40 -11.37
N LEU A 156 27.98 1.24 -11.99
CA LEU A 156 26.55 1.34 -11.70
C LEU A 156 25.77 1.16 -12.99
N THR A 157 24.74 0.33 -12.94
CA THR A 157 23.82 0.12 -14.06
C THR A 157 22.39 0.28 -13.59
N ALA A 158 21.54 0.78 -14.48
CA ALA A 158 20.11 0.92 -14.25
C ALA A 158 19.38 -0.10 -15.12
N GLY A 159 18.50 -0.87 -14.50
CA GLY A 159 17.68 -1.83 -15.23
C GLY A 159 18.30 -3.23 -15.28
N ARG A 160 17.59 -4.21 -14.72
CA ARG A 160 17.84 -5.64 -14.97
C ARG A 160 17.52 -6.03 -16.42
N SER A 161 16.64 -5.28 -17.09
CA SER A 161 16.37 -5.44 -18.52
C SER A 161 17.61 -5.24 -19.39
N SER A 162 18.53 -4.36 -18.98
CA SER A 162 19.82 -4.15 -19.65
C SER A 162 20.91 -5.10 -19.14
N ASN A 163 21.03 -5.26 -17.82
CA ASN A 163 22.03 -6.12 -17.21
C ASN A 163 21.39 -7.11 -16.21
N ASN A 164 20.95 -8.25 -16.73
CA ASN A 164 20.28 -9.27 -15.95
C ASN A 164 21.26 -10.26 -15.33
N ARG A 165 21.80 -9.91 -14.15
CA ARG A 165 22.73 -10.77 -13.40
C ARG A 165 22.16 -12.16 -13.06
N TYR A 166 20.84 -12.26 -12.83
CA TYR A 166 20.23 -13.56 -12.54
C TYR A 166 20.34 -14.48 -13.75
N LEU A 167 20.08 -13.97 -14.95
CA LEU A 167 20.19 -14.74 -16.19
C LEU A 167 21.64 -15.14 -16.49
N THR A 168 22.62 -14.27 -16.21
CA THR A 168 24.04 -14.60 -16.43
C THR A 168 24.55 -15.68 -15.47
N GLU A 169 24.08 -15.72 -14.22
CA GLU A 169 24.48 -16.73 -13.23
C GLU A 169 23.73 -18.06 -13.43
N SER A 170 22.44 -18.02 -13.75
CA SER A 170 21.60 -19.22 -13.89
C SER A 170 21.56 -19.81 -15.30
N GLY A 171 21.99 -19.05 -16.31
CA GLY A 171 21.96 -19.42 -17.73
C GLY A 171 20.57 -19.46 -18.37
N SER A 172 19.50 -19.58 -17.58
CA SER A 172 18.12 -19.61 -18.05
C SER A 172 17.14 -19.24 -16.95
N ILE A 173 15.94 -18.81 -17.35
CA ILE A 173 14.84 -18.57 -16.42
C ILE A 173 14.05 -19.86 -16.30
N LEU A 174 14.20 -20.53 -15.16
CA LEU A 174 13.53 -21.80 -14.86
C LEU A 174 12.02 -21.64 -14.86
N VAL A 175 11.30 -22.07 -15.90
CA VAL A 175 9.83 -22.06 -15.96
C VAL A 175 9.28 -23.37 -15.40
N THR A 176 9.41 -23.57 -14.09
CA THR A 176 8.86 -24.77 -13.44
C THR A 176 7.38 -24.57 -13.14
N PRO A 177 6.48 -25.40 -13.67
CA PRO A 177 5.08 -25.35 -13.31
C PRO A 177 4.94 -25.70 -11.82
N ALA A 178 4.21 -24.88 -11.09
CA ALA A 178 3.82 -25.09 -9.71
C ALA A 178 2.40 -25.66 -9.66
N VAL A 179 2.12 -26.48 -8.65
CA VAL A 179 0.76 -27.00 -8.42
C VAL A 179 -0.11 -25.85 -7.94
N GLY A 180 -1.00 -25.38 -8.79
CA GLY A 180 -1.94 -24.33 -8.47
C GLY A 180 -3.12 -24.84 -7.64
N PHE A 181 -3.77 -23.93 -6.90
CA PHE A 181 -5.02 -24.20 -6.18
C PHE A 181 -6.26 -24.10 -7.07
N VAL A 182 -6.10 -23.62 -8.31
CA VAL A 182 -7.18 -23.42 -9.28
C VAL A 182 -7.04 -24.47 -10.38
N ALA A 183 -8.11 -25.25 -10.59
CA ALA A 183 -8.14 -26.32 -11.58
C ALA A 183 -8.08 -25.76 -13.01
N GLY A 184 -7.21 -26.32 -13.86
CA GLY A 184 -7.08 -25.96 -15.27
C GLY A 184 -6.08 -24.84 -15.57
N THR A 185 -5.51 -24.19 -14.54
CA THR A 185 -4.43 -23.20 -14.68
C THR A 185 -3.07 -23.80 -14.30
N ILE A 186 -2.06 -23.50 -15.11
CA ILE A 186 -0.67 -23.82 -14.81
C ILE A 186 -0.04 -22.58 -14.18
N ASP A 187 0.29 -22.68 -12.89
CA ASP A 187 1.03 -21.63 -12.20
C ASP A 187 2.53 -21.83 -12.43
N TYR A 188 3.31 -20.75 -12.39
CA TYR A 188 4.76 -20.82 -12.53
C TYR A 188 5.44 -20.23 -11.30
N ALA A 189 6.41 -20.96 -10.74
CA ALA A 189 7.18 -20.45 -9.60
C ALA A 189 7.95 -19.19 -10.01
N ALA A 190 7.87 -18.10 -9.24
CA ALA A 190 8.63 -16.88 -9.54
C ALA A 190 10.13 -17.09 -9.29
N PRO A 191 11.02 -16.57 -10.16
CA PRO A 191 12.46 -16.71 -9.97
C PRO A 191 12.92 -15.90 -8.74
N VAL A 192 13.64 -16.59 -7.83
CA VAL A 192 14.29 -15.98 -6.66
C VAL A 192 15.59 -15.32 -7.12
N ARG A 193 15.61 -13.99 -7.09
CA ARG A 193 16.75 -13.19 -7.58
C ARG A 193 17.59 -12.72 -6.39
N GLY A 194 18.91 -12.95 -6.46
CA GLY A 194 19.87 -12.44 -5.48
C GLY A 194 19.98 -10.92 -5.51
N ARG A 195 20.53 -10.35 -4.43
CA ARG A 195 20.85 -8.91 -4.35
C ARG A 195 22.12 -8.62 -5.16
N SER A 196 22.02 -7.71 -6.10
CA SER A 196 23.15 -7.10 -6.81
C SER A 196 23.40 -5.69 -6.27
N GLU A 197 24.63 -5.36 -5.86
CA GLU A 197 24.93 -4.03 -5.30
C GLU A 197 25.04 -2.94 -6.38
N HIS A 198 25.33 -3.30 -7.63
CA HIS A 198 25.61 -2.37 -8.73
C HIS A 198 24.51 -2.28 -9.80
N VAL A 199 23.41 -3.03 -9.66
CA VAL A 199 22.26 -2.96 -10.58
C VAL A 199 21.08 -2.39 -9.82
N ILE A 200 20.70 -1.16 -10.12
CA ILE A 200 19.47 -0.55 -9.59
C ILE A 200 18.30 -1.07 -10.44
N THR A 201 17.35 -1.73 -9.78
CA THR A 201 16.16 -2.27 -10.44
C THR A 201 15.10 -1.18 -10.53
N ASN A 202 14.64 -0.86 -11.73
CA ASN A 202 13.57 0.10 -11.94
C ASN A 202 12.22 -0.63 -11.92
N GLN A 203 11.20 -0.05 -11.28
CA GLN A 203 9.87 -0.66 -11.21
C GLN A 203 8.85 0.19 -11.96
N PHE A 204 8.45 -0.28 -13.13
CA PHE A 204 7.40 0.28 -13.97
C PHE A 204 6.11 -0.49 -13.71
N SER A 205 5.55 -0.32 -12.51
CA SER A 205 4.29 -0.93 -12.10
C SER A 205 3.47 0.04 -11.26
N SER A 206 2.15 -0.04 -11.38
CA SER A 206 1.25 0.83 -10.61
C SER A 206 1.20 0.40 -9.15
N PRO A 207 1.25 1.32 -8.18
CA PRO A 207 1.19 0.97 -6.76
C PRO A 207 -0.23 0.52 -6.36
N GLY A 208 -0.31 -0.43 -5.42
CA GLY A 208 -1.56 -0.73 -4.73
C GLY A 208 -2.01 -2.19 -4.72
N GLY A 209 -1.35 -3.09 -5.47
CA GLY A 209 -1.77 -4.50 -5.53
C GLY A 209 -0.65 -5.50 -5.81
N PRO A 210 -0.78 -6.76 -5.34
CA PRO A 210 0.16 -7.84 -5.65
C PRO A 210 0.16 -8.23 -7.14
N GLU A 211 -0.95 -8.02 -7.85
CA GLU A 211 -1.09 -8.25 -9.29
C GLU A 211 -0.25 -7.28 -10.12
N THR A 212 0.17 -6.14 -9.57
CA THR A 212 0.97 -5.13 -10.26
C THR A 212 2.42 -5.09 -9.75
N GLN A 213 2.61 -4.93 -8.44
CA GLN A 213 3.92 -4.75 -7.78
C GLN A 213 4.54 -6.05 -7.31
N GLY A 214 3.71 -7.10 -7.15
CA GLY A 214 4.18 -8.40 -6.73
C GLY A 214 5.22 -8.96 -7.69
N VAL A 215 6.03 -9.89 -7.19
CA VAL A 215 7.02 -10.60 -8.02
C VAL A 215 6.34 -11.36 -9.16
N TYR A 216 5.10 -11.80 -8.95
CA TYR A 216 4.26 -12.51 -9.92
C TYR A 216 3.54 -11.58 -10.91
N GLY A 217 3.29 -10.32 -10.53
CA GLY A 217 2.57 -9.33 -11.34
C GLY A 217 3.44 -8.56 -12.33
N ARG A 218 4.75 -8.83 -12.31
CA ARG A 218 5.75 -8.23 -13.18
C ARG A 218 6.31 -9.26 -14.14
N ASP A 219 6.99 -8.77 -15.18
CA ASP A 219 7.66 -9.60 -16.16
C ASP A 219 8.63 -10.57 -15.48
N ARG A 220 8.64 -11.80 -15.98
CA ARG A 220 9.44 -12.88 -15.41
C ARG A 220 10.92 -12.70 -15.67
N ASP A 221 11.29 -11.93 -16.69
CA ASP A 221 12.66 -11.77 -17.12
C ASP A 221 13.41 -10.80 -16.21
N SER A 222 13.02 -9.54 -16.24
CA SER A 222 13.67 -8.48 -15.48
C SER A 222 13.03 -8.25 -14.10
N GLY A 223 11.72 -8.49 -13.97
CA GLY A 223 10.94 -8.14 -12.78
C GLY A 223 10.77 -6.63 -12.62
N GLU A 224 10.80 -5.89 -13.73
CA GLU A 224 10.75 -4.43 -13.79
C GLU A 224 9.41 -3.93 -14.31
N PHE A 225 8.79 -4.64 -15.23
CA PHE A 225 7.61 -4.16 -15.97
C PHE A 225 6.36 -4.88 -15.52
N SER A 226 5.26 -4.16 -15.30
CA SER A 226 3.94 -4.76 -15.15
C SER A 226 3.01 -4.28 -16.26
N LEU A 227 2.21 -5.21 -16.81
CA LEU A 227 1.19 -4.89 -17.80
C LEU A 227 0.14 -3.91 -17.25
N TYR A 228 -0.10 -3.99 -15.94
CA TYR A 228 -1.05 -3.17 -15.19
C TYR A 228 -0.51 -1.78 -14.82
N ASN A 229 0.62 -1.35 -15.40
CA ASN A 229 1.13 0.00 -15.21
C ASN A 229 0.38 1.07 -16.03
N THR A 230 -0.29 0.64 -17.10
CA THR A 230 -1.04 1.53 -17.99
C THR A 230 -2.28 2.11 -17.30
N MET A 231 -2.69 3.33 -17.67
CA MET A 231 -3.85 4.00 -17.07
C MET A 231 -5.17 3.22 -17.18
N ASN A 232 -5.29 2.39 -18.23
CA ASN A 232 -6.49 1.59 -18.48
C ASN A 232 -6.64 0.46 -17.45
N TYR A 233 -5.54 -0.21 -17.08
CA TYR A 233 -5.58 -1.39 -16.22
C TYR A 233 -4.99 -1.16 -14.82
N ARG A 234 -4.54 0.07 -14.53
CA ARG A 234 -4.09 0.47 -13.20
C ARG A 234 -5.17 0.21 -12.17
N ASN A 235 -4.86 -0.62 -11.17
CA ASN A 235 -5.70 -0.97 -10.02
C ASN A 235 -7.11 -1.45 -10.41
N LEU A 236 -7.21 -2.23 -11.50
CA LEU A 236 -8.48 -2.67 -12.07
C LEU A 236 -9.30 -3.51 -11.07
N SER A 237 -8.62 -4.34 -10.27
CA SER A 237 -9.19 -5.17 -9.19
C SER A 237 -9.99 -4.36 -8.17
N VAL A 238 -9.63 -3.10 -7.96
CA VAL A 238 -10.33 -2.16 -7.05
C VAL A 238 -11.31 -1.29 -7.81
N ARG A 239 -10.92 -0.81 -9.00
CA ARG A 239 -11.74 0.10 -9.80
C ARG A 239 -13.00 -0.57 -10.32
N GLN A 240 -12.94 -1.82 -10.78
CA GLN A 240 -14.13 -2.52 -11.30
C GLN A 240 -15.24 -2.67 -10.25
N PRO A 241 -14.98 -3.18 -9.03
CA PRO A 241 -15.98 -3.17 -7.97
C PRO A 241 -16.47 -1.77 -7.62
N LEU A 242 -15.56 -0.79 -7.56
CA LEU A 242 -15.93 0.58 -7.21
C LEU A 242 -16.79 1.24 -8.28
N ASP A 243 -16.54 0.97 -9.57
CA ASP A 243 -17.33 1.50 -10.68
C ASP A 243 -18.75 0.93 -10.61
N ILE A 244 -18.91 -0.36 -10.32
CA ILE A 244 -20.23 -0.96 -10.06
C ILE A 244 -20.92 -0.26 -8.89
N LEU A 245 -20.23 -0.12 -7.75
CA LEU A 245 -20.79 0.53 -6.57
C LEU A 245 -21.13 2.01 -6.81
N SER A 246 -20.38 2.69 -7.68
CA SER A 246 -20.59 4.08 -8.06
C SER A 246 -21.80 4.26 -8.99
N THR A 247 -22.22 3.20 -9.69
CA THR A 247 -23.47 3.22 -10.48
C THR A 247 -24.73 3.07 -9.62
N GLU A 248 -24.60 2.63 -8.37
CA GLU A 248 -25.74 2.37 -7.48
C GLU A 248 -26.23 3.66 -6.79
N ARG A 249 -27.55 3.81 -6.69
CA ARG A 249 -28.20 4.83 -5.86
C ARG A 249 -28.28 4.41 -4.40
N SER A 250 -28.56 5.36 -3.51
CA SER A 250 -28.89 5.08 -2.11
C SER A 250 -30.38 4.99 -1.90
N GLU A 251 -30.89 3.88 -1.38
CA GLU A 251 -32.27 3.69 -0.99
C GLU A 251 -32.70 4.55 0.20
N GLN A 252 -33.97 4.42 0.60
CA GLN A 252 -34.55 5.15 1.71
C GLN A 252 -33.66 4.98 2.94
N PHE A 253 -33.49 6.05 3.72
CA PHE A 253 -32.64 6.04 4.91
C PHE A 253 -31.14 5.79 4.62
N GLY A 254 -30.72 5.83 3.35
CA GLY A 254 -29.31 5.72 2.95
C GLY A 254 -28.81 4.29 2.76
N TYR A 255 -29.70 3.31 2.63
CA TYR A 255 -29.32 1.92 2.35
C TYR A 255 -28.78 1.74 0.91
N ARG A 256 -28.06 0.67 0.67
CA ARG A 256 -27.63 0.26 -0.68
C ARG A 256 -28.84 -0.28 -1.46
N SER A 257 -28.87 -0.09 -2.78
CA SER A 257 -29.92 -0.67 -3.62
C SER A 257 -29.99 -2.19 -3.45
N GLY A 258 -31.20 -2.70 -3.15
CA GLY A 258 -31.44 -4.12 -2.85
C GLY A 258 -31.04 -4.58 -1.45
N SER A 259 -30.65 -3.68 -0.53
CA SER A 259 -30.28 -4.03 0.84
C SER A 259 -31.12 -3.30 1.89
N THR A 260 -31.40 -3.98 3.00
CA THR A 260 -32.08 -3.40 4.19
C THR A 260 -31.14 -3.17 5.37
N THR A 261 -29.89 -3.64 5.27
CA THR A 261 -28.92 -3.64 6.39
C THR A 261 -27.60 -2.97 6.03
N GLN A 262 -27.24 -2.89 4.74
CA GLN A 262 -26.01 -2.28 4.28
C GLN A 262 -26.26 -0.85 3.80
N GLY A 263 -25.44 0.09 4.28
CA GLY A 263 -25.48 1.48 3.81
C GLY A 263 -24.91 1.63 2.39
N SER A 264 -25.44 2.57 1.63
CA SER A 264 -24.86 2.95 0.34
C SER A 264 -23.55 3.71 0.55
N ILE A 265 -22.52 3.33 -0.22
CA ILE A 265 -21.16 3.86 -0.08
C ILE A 265 -21.10 5.33 -0.52
N HIS A 266 -21.70 5.63 -1.67
CA HIS A 266 -21.60 6.95 -2.31
C HIS A 266 -22.73 7.90 -1.91
N LYS A 267 -23.73 7.42 -1.16
CA LYS A 267 -24.83 8.23 -0.62
C LYS A 267 -25.58 9.05 -1.68
N THR A 268 -25.54 8.62 -2.94
CA THR A 268 -26.19 9.31 -4.06
C THR A 268 -27.70 9.23 -3.90
N ASN A 269 -28.36 10.38 -3.91
CA ASN A 269 -29.81 10.46 -3.73
C ASN A 269 -30.57 9.71 -4.85
N ARG A 270 -31.74 9.14 -4.52
CA ARG A 270 -32.69 8.55 -5.49
C ARG A 270 -33.43 9.63 -6.26
N ASN A 271 -32.71 10.30 -7.14
CA ASN A 271 -33.30 11.27 -8.03
C ASN A 271 -33.71 10.57 -9.34
N PHE A 272 -34.94 10.05 -9.39
CA PHE A 272 -35.43 9.33 -10.56
C PHE A 272 -35.84 10.28 -11.68
N MET A 273 -35.36 9.99 -12.88
CA MET A 273 -35.98 10.44 -14.11
C MET A 273 -36.95 9.36 -14.55
N TYR A 274 -38.21 9.74 -14.69
CA TYR A 274 -39.23 8.92 -15.29
C TYR A 274 -39.27 9.22 -16.79
N SER A 275 -39.61 8.22 -17.58
CA SER A 275 -39.81 8.37 -19.02
C SER A 275 -40.93 7.43 -19.46
N THR A 276 -41.74 7.91 -20.40
CA THR A 276 -42.83 7.15 -20.99
C THR A 276 -42.53 6.98 -22.48
N ALA A 277 -42.31 5.73 -22.90
CA ALA A 277 -42.50 5.35 -24.30
C ALA A 277 -43.92 4.77 -24.42
N SER A 278 -44.53 4.77 -25.62
CA SER A 278 -45.97 4.52 -25.87
C SER A 278 -46.70 3.63 -24.85
N TRP A 279 -46.11 2.48 -24.47
CA TRP A 279 -46.65 1.58 -23.43
C TRP A 279 -45.63 1.13 -22.36
N THR A 280 -44.40 1.65 -22.38
CA THR A 280 -43.34 1.24 -21.45
C THR A 280 -43.04 2.38 -20.48
N GLN A 281 -43.23 2.11 -19.20
CA GLN A 281 -42.83 2.97 -18.10
C GLN A 281 -41.39 2.62 -17.73
N ALA A 282 -40.49 3.60 -17.73
CA ALA A 282 -39.11 3.40 -17.32
C ALA A 282 -38.69 4.48 -16.33
N SER A 283 -37.96 4.08 -15.30
CA SER A 283 -37.35 4.96 -14.32
C SER A 283 -35.83 4.74 -14.30
N SER A 284 -35.08 5.83 -14.28
CA SER A 284 -33.61 5.82 -14.18
C SER A 284 -33.19 6.76 -13.07
N SER A 285 -32.49 6.25 -12.07
CA SER A 285 -31.93 7.07 -11.01
C SER A 285 -30.61 7.72 -11.41
N ASP A 286 -30.29 8.83 -10.76
CA ASP A 286 -28.93 9.37 -10.72
C ASP A 286 -27.94 8.40 -10.06
N ASN A 287 -26.65 8.60 -10.33
CA ASN A 287 -25.54 7.83 -9.77
C ASN A 287 -24.38 8.75 -9.37
N TYR A 288 -23.25 8.18 -8.94
CA TYR A 288 -22.11 8.98 -8.51
C TYR A 288 -21.54 9.87 -9.64
N TYR A 289 -21.57 9.40 -10.88
CA TYR A 289 -20.99 10.10 -12.02
C TYR A 289 -21.90 11.18 -12.61
N VAL A 290 -23.21 10.97 -12.56
CA VAL A 290 -24.19 11.88 -13.15
C VAL A 290 -25.27 12.18 -12.11
N GLN A 291 -25.32 13.45 -11.70
CA GLN A 291 -26.29 13.97 -10.74
C GLN A 291 -27.01 15.18 -11.33
N HIS A 292 -28.30 15.28 -11.04
CA HIS A 292 -29.16 16.36 -11.48
C HIS A 292 -29.73 17.13 -10.28
N PRO A 293 -30.21 18.37 -10.50
CA PRO A 293 -30.92 19.11 -9.46
C PRO A 293 -32.11 18.30 -8.91
N ILE A 294 -32.32 18.42 -7.61
CA ILE A 294 -33.48 17.82 -6.92
C ILE A 294 -34.47 18.96 -6.62
N PRO A 295 -35.76 18.79 -6.94
CA PRO A 295 -36.37 17.60 -7.56
C PRO A 295 -36.28 17.59 -9.08
N ARG A 296 -36.21 16.38 -9.67
CA ARG A 296 -36.23 16.18 -11.14
C ARG A 296 -37.61 16.22 -11.77
N HIS A 297 -38.66 16.13 -10.98
CA HIS A 297 -40.05 16.18 -11.40
C HIS A 297 -40.92 16.55 -10.20
N ASP A 298 -42.11 17.10 -10.41
CA ASP A 298 -42.92 17.64 -9.31
C ASP A 298 -43.42 16.54 -8.36
N PHE A 299 -43.70 15.33 -8.89
CA PHE A 299 -44.03 14.14 -8.07
C PHE A 299 -42.87 13.63 -7.19
N SER A 300 -41.70 14.28 -7.17
CA SER A 300 -40.64 13.97 -6.19
C SER A 300 -40.92 14.59 -4.82
N TYR A 301 -41.81 15.60 -4.73
CA TYR A 301 -42.22 16.16 -3.45
C TYR A 301 -43.23 15.25 -2.77
N SER A 302 -42.93 14.82 -1.54
CA SER A 302 -43.80 13.91 -0.78
C SER A 302 -45.23 14.41 -0.65
N TRP A 303 -45.43 15.71 -0.46
CA TRP A 303 -46.77 16.30 -0.36
C TRP A 303 -47.51 16.25 -1.69
N ILE A 304 -46.83 16.37 -2.84
CA ILE A 304 -47.45 16.24 -4.17
C ILE A 304 -47.83 14.78 -4.40
N THR A 305 -46.89 13.85 -4.23
CA THR A 305 -47.15 12.42 -4.43
C THR A 305 -48.28 11.90 -3.53
N ALA A 306 -48.39 12.41 -2.29
CA ALA A 306 -49.40 11.97 -1.33
C ALA A 306 -50.79 12.61 -1.55
N SER A 307 -50.88 13.71 -2.29
CA SER A 307 -52.15 14.43 -2.51
C SER A 307 -52.64 14.41 -3.96
N ALA A 308 -51.81 13.98 -4.90
CA ALA A 308 -52.16 13.86 -6.30
C ALA A 308 -53.04 12.62 -6.56
N THR A 309 -54.03 12.75 -7.44
CA THR A 309 -54.89 11.64 -7.90
C THR A 309 -54.27 10.86 -9.07
N ASN A 310 -53.40 11.50 -9.84
CA ASN A 310 -52.73 10.91 -11.00
C ASN A 310 -51.33 10.38 -10.64
N THR A 311 -50.86 9.36 -11.37
CA THR A 311 -49.47 8.89 -11.20
C THR A 311 -48.49 9.78 -11.95
N VAL A 312 -47.19 9.70 -11.60
CA VAL A 312 -46.12 10.41 -12.33
C VAL A 312 -46.12 10.07 -13.82
N PHE A 313 -46.42 8.82 -14.19
CA PHE A 313 -46.46 8.39 -15.58
C PHE A 313 -47.69 8.90 -16.32
N ASP A 314 -48.85 8.98 -15.66
CA ASP A 314 -50.07 9.57 -16.25
C ASP A 314 -49.89 11.06 -16.50
N PHE A 315 -49.27 11.76 -15.55
CA PHE A 315 -48.90 13.15 -15.73
C PHE A 315 -47.93 13.32 -16.89
N MET A 316 -46.84 12.56 -16.93
CA MET A 316 -45.85 12.68 -18.00
C MET A 316 -46.40 12.31 -19.37
N ARG A 317 -47.22 11.27 -19.48
CA ARG A 317 -47.89 10.88 -20.74
C ARG A 317 -48.82 11.98 -21.23
N SER A 318 -49.53 12.63 -20.32
CA SER A 318 -50.42 13.75 -20.66
C SER A 318 -49.64 15.01 -21.02
N ASN A 319 -48.33 15.07 -20.74
CA ASN A 319 -47.51 16.26 -20.87
C ASN A 319 -46.24 15.98 -21.69
N ASP A 320 -46.33 15.19 -22.77
CA ASP A 320 -45.25 14.93 -23.72
C ASP A 320 -43.89 14.54 -23.09
N GLY A 321 -43.92 13.85 -21.94
CA GLY A 321 -42.73 13.42 -21.21
C GLY A 321 -42.08 14.49 -20.33
N PHE A 322 -42.71 15.64 -20.12
CA PHE A 322 -42.25 16.64 -19.15
C PHE A 322 -42.65 16.24 -17.72
N GLY A 323 -41.67 16.22 -16.81
CA GLY A 323 -41.86 15.89 -15.39
C GLY A 323 -42.30 17.06 -14.50
N HIS A 324 -42.37 18.27 -15.05
CA HIS A 324 -42.74 19.49 -14.31
C HIS A 324 -43.95 20.17 -14.97
N GLN A 325 -44.84 20.68 -14.13
CA GLN A 325 -45.90 21.58 -14.55
C GLN A 325 -45.27 22.90 -14.99
N HIS A 326 -45.40 23.23 -16.26
CA HIS A 326 -44.87 24.46 -16.83
C HIS A 326 -46.00 25.35 -17.37
N LEU A 327 -45.87 26.65 -17.15
CA LEU A 327 -46.83 27.69 -17.53
C LEU A 327 -46.13 28.74 -18.39
N PHE A 328 -45.59 28.34 -19.54
CA PHE A 328 -45.08 29.31 -20.52
C PHE A 328 -45.42 28.85 -21.95
N ASN A 329 -46.56 29.36 -22.44
CA ASN A 329 -47.02 29.40 -23.83
C ASN A 329 -47.43 28.10 -24.55
N THR A 330 -47.06 26.93 -24.04
CA THR A 330 -47.69 25.64 -24.38
C THR A 330 -48.01 25.01 -23.04
N ALA A 331 -49.26 25.05 -22.63
CA ALA A 331 -49.64 24.51 -21.32
C ALA A 331 -49.23 23.03 -21.28
N SER A 332 -48.70 22.59 -20.14
CA SER A 332 -48.91 21.22 -19.66
C SER A 332 -50.34 20.83 -20.06
N ALA A 333 -50.55 19.88 -20.99
CA ALA A 333 -51.90 19.57 -21.48
C ALA A 333 -52.82 19.15 -20.32
N LYS A 334 -52.22 18.67 -19.21
CA LYS A 334 -52.88 18.51 -17.91
C LYS A 334 -52.01 19.03 -16.76
N ALA A 335 -52.63 19.72 -15.81
CA ALA A 335 -52.02 20.07 -14.53
C ALA A 335 -51.94 18.85 -13.60
N ILE A 336 -51.21 18.97 -12.48
CA ILE A 336 -51.29 17.98 -11.40
C ILE A 336 -52.68 18.08 -10.78
N GLU A 337 -53.37 16.95 -10.69
CA GLU A 337 -54.72 16.86 -10.14
C GLU A 337 -54.59 16.49 -8.67
N PHE A 338 -55.08 17.35 -7.78
CA PHE A 338 -55.05 17.13 -6.34
C PHE A 338 -56.41 16.69 -5.83
N LEU A 339 -56.42 15.82 -4.82
CA LEU A 339 -57.62 15.48 -4.06
C LEU A 339 -58.20 16.76 -3.43
N SER A 340 -59.43 17.10 -3.80
CA SER A 340 -60.16 18.23 -3.21
C SER A 340 -60.90 17.84 -1.92
N ALA A 341 -61.08 16.55 -1.68
CA ALA A 341 -61.73 15.98 -0.49
C ALA A 341 -61.29 14.52 -0.31
N SER A 342 -61.57 13.93 0.85
CA SER A 342 -61.23 12.55 1.18
C SER A 342 -61.93 11.55 0.25
N LEU A 343 -61.17 10.58 -0.28
CA LEU A 343 -61.68 9.45 -1.08
C LEU A 343 -62.50 8.45 -0.22
N PHE A 344 -62.29 8.49 1.10
CA PHE A 344 -63.03 7.75 2.12
C PHE A 344 -63.96 8.69 2.89
N GLY A 345 -65.22 8.32 3.05
CA GLY A 345 -66.22 9.24 3.59
C GLY A 345 -67.48 8.55 4.12
N SER A 346 -68.55 9.34 4.28
CA SER A 346 -69.85 8.82 4.67
C SER A 346 -70.71 8.55 3.46
N TRP A 347 -71.53 7.51 3.54
CA TRP A 347 -72.47 7.13 2.50
C TRP A 347 -73.89 7.09 3.06
N TYR A 348 -74.85 7.61 2.28
CA TYR A 348 -76.26 7.50 2.59
C TYR A 348 -76.83 6.20 2.03
N TRP A 349 -77.18 5.26 2.91
CA TRP A 349 -77.79 3.99 2.53
C TRP A 349 -79.32 4.11 2.56
N ASP A 350 -79.94 3.77 1.44
CA ASP A 350 -81.40 3.68 1.27
C ASP A 350 -81.67 2.32 0.63
N GLN A 351 -82.26 1.42 1.41
CA GLN A 351 -82.75 0.13 0.93
C GLN A 351 -84.26 0.18 0.96
N GLY A 352 -84.83 0.71 -0.14
CA GLY A 352 -86.26 0.84 -0.34
C GLY A 352 -87.04 -0.38 0.13
N GLY A 353 -87.75 -0.23 1.25
CA GLY A 353 -88.74 -1.19 1.74
C GLY A 353 -88.45 -1.86 3.09
N THR A 354 -87.27 -1.71 3.70
CA THR A 354 -86.98 -2.33 5.02
C THR A 354 -86.21 -1.39 5.95
N GLY A 355 -86.80 -0.26 6.32
CA GLY A 355 -86.58 0.46 7.60
C GLY A 355 -85.17 0.87 8.05
N TYR A 356 -84.12 0.65 7.26
CA TYR A 356 -82.74 0.99 7.58
C TYR A 356 -82.23 2.08 6.63
N ASP A 357 -82.83 3.27 6.72
CA ASP A 357 -82.32 4.47 6.07
C ASP A 357 -81.33 5.14 7.03
N GLY A 358 -80.06 5.24 6.63
CA GLY A 358 -79.02 5.67 7.56
C GLY A 358 -77.71 6.09 6.89
N ARG A 359 -76.83 6.72 7.68
CA ARG A 359 -75.47 7.05 7.25
C ARG A 359 -74.50 5.99 7.73
N ILE A 360 -73.66 5.51 6.83
CA ILE A 360 -72.54 4.61 7.12
C ILE A 360 -71.25 5.39 6.87
N PHE A 361 -70.19 5.14 7.63
CA PHE A 361 -68.88 5.76 7.45
C PHE A 361 -67.83 4.70 7.10
N GLY A 362 -66.75 5.10 6.41
CA GLY A 362 -65.60 4.24 6.12
C GLY A 362 -65.66 3.52 4.77
N LEU A 363 -66.51 3.97 3.85
CA LEU A 363 -66.57 3.44 2.49
C LEU A 363 -65.81 4.35 1.51
N GLU A 364 -65.17 3.74 0.51
CA GLU A 364 -64.53 4.42 -0.62
C GLU A 364 -65.56 4.87 -1.67
N THR A 365 -65.31 5.99 -2.33
CA THR A 365 -66.18 6.56 -3.37
C THR A 365 -66.32 5.68 -4.63
N ASP A 366 -65.45 4.68 -4.85
CA ASP A 366 -65.36 3.88 -6.08
C ASP A 366 -66.28 2.63 -6.11
N THR A 367 -67.28 2.56 -5.22
CA THR A 367 -68.20 1.41 -5.10
C THR A 367 -69.31 1.36 -6.18
N GLY A 368 -68.99 1.78 -7.40
CA GLY A 368 -69.85 1.69 -8.58
C GLY A 368 -70.59 2.99 -8.90
N GLU A 369 -70.44 3.45 -10.16
CA GLU A 369 -70.89 4.74 -10.72
C GLU A 369 -72.38 5.09 -10.51
N SER A 370 -73.21 4.15 -10.08
CA SER A 370 -74.67 4.31 -10.00
C SER A 370 -75.17 5.11 -8.80
N ASN A 371 -74.31 5.44 -7.82
CA ASN A 371 -74.72 6.07 -6.56
C ASN A 371 -73.77 7.16 -6.04
N ALA A 372 -72.95 7.79 -6.91
CA ALA A 372 -72.02 8.85 -6.50
C ALA A 372 -72.70 10.02 -5.75
N SER A 373 -73.98 10.27 -6.01
CA SER A 373 -74.80 11.28 -5.31
C SER A 373 -75.09 10.97 -3.82
N LYS A 374 -74.80 9.74 -3.36
CA LYS A 374 -75.02 9.29 -1.98
C LYS A 374 -73.73 9.36 -1.14
N PHE A 375 -72.58 9.61 -1.75
CA PHE A 375 -71.30 9.77 -1.06
C PHE A 375 -71.12 11.22 -0.58
N ILE A 376 -70.75 11.37 0.68
CA ILE A 376 -70.47 12.63 1.34
C ILE A 376 -68.99 12.60 1.74
N PRO A 377 -68.11 13.24 0.95
CA PRO A 377 -66.69 13.29 1.26
C PRO A 377 -66.42 14.23 2.43
N VAL A 378 -65.31 14.00 3.13
CA VAL A 378 -64.80 14.93 4.14
C VAL A 378 -63.90 15.93 3.44
N ASP A 379 -64.16 17.22 3.60
CA ASP A 379 -63.29 18.26 3.04
C ASP A 379 -61.94 18.33 3.77
N SER A 380 -60.93 18.87 3.09
CA SER A 380 -59.59 19.06 3.66
C SER A 380 -59.41 20.45 4.29
N VAL A 381 -60.47 21.28 4.36
CA VAL A 381 -60.43 22.70 4.76
C VAL A 381 -60.79 22.89 6.24
N GLY A 382 -60.91 21.79 6.99
CA GLY A 382 -60.95 21.81 8.45
C GLY A 382 -62.35 21.98 9.06
N LEU A 383 -63.41 21.77 8.28
CA LEU A 383 -64.75 21.62 8.82
C LEU A 383 -65.05 20.14 9.02
N ASN A 384 -65.47 19.76 10.23
CA ASN A 384 -65.94 18.41 10.50
C ASN A 384 -67.27 18.18 9.75
N THR A 385 -67.20 17.62 8.54
CA THR A 385 -68.37 17.32 7.71
C THR A 385 -69.21 16.18 8.29
N ILE A 386 -68.62 15.34 9.12
CA ILE A 386 -69.24 14.19 9.78
C ILE A 386 -69.00 14.31 11.29
N ILE A 387 -70.09 14.41 12.05
CA ILE A 387 -70.08 14.44 13.50
C ILE A 387 -71.01 13.33 13.97
N PHE A 388 -70.47 12.39 14.76
CA PHE A 388 -71.24 11.33 15.41
C PHE A 388 -71.28 11.59 16.90
N GLU A 389 -72.44 12.02 17.39
CA GLU A 389 -72.66 12.31 18.81
C GLU A 389 -73.91 11.56 19.28
N PRO A 390 -73.87 10.89 20.45
CA PRO A 390 -75.08 10.31 21.02
C PRO A 390 -76.03 11.41 21.49
N LEU A 391 -77.31 11.27 21.13
CA LEU A 391 -78.40 12.07 21.67
C LEU A 391 -78.98 11.34 22.88
N ASN A 392 -79.02 11.99 24.04
CA ASN A 392 -79.80 11.49 25.16
C ASN A 392 -81.16 12.23 25.18
N GLU A 393 -82.22 11.52 24.77
CA GLU A 393 -83.57 12.07 24.68
C GLU A 393 -84.16 12.44 26.05
N ASP A 394 -83.73 11.76 27.12
CA ASP A 394 -84.26 11.98 28.47
C ASP A 394 -83.70 13.27 29.11
N THR A 395 -82.46 13.63 28.77
CA THR A 395 -81.77 14.81 29.33
C THR A 395 -81.66 15.96 28.33
N ASN A 396 -82.04 15.74 27.06
CA ASN A 396 -81.86 16.68 25.94
C ASN A 396 -80.42 17.23 25.86
N THR A 397 -79.44 16.38 26.12
CA THR A 397 -78.01 16.73 26.05
C THR A 397 -77.35 16.01 24.88
N LEU A 398 -76.48 16.74 24.17
CA LEU A 398 -75.57 16.21 23.17
C LEU A 398 -74.25 15.78 23.85
N GLY A 399 -73.74 14.61 23.48
CA GLY A 399 -72.45 14.09 23.96
C GLY A 399 -72.56 13.17 25.17
N ARG A 400 -71.43 12.62 25.61
CA ARG A 400 -71.35 11.74 26.79
C ARG A 400 -71.11 12.59 28.05
N GLU A 401 -71.65 12.19 29.20
CA GLU A 401 -71.53 13.00 30.44
C GLU A 401 -70.11 13.04 31.03
N SER A 402 -69.27 12.06 30.72
CA SER A 402 -67.87 12.02 31.15
C SER A 402 -67.06 11.06 30.29
N ILE A 403 -65.73 11.23 30.26
CA ILE A 403 -64.80 10.28 29.65
C ILE A 403 -64.68 9.06 30.58
N VAL A 404 -65.14 7.91 30.11
CA VAL A 404 -65.06 6.63 30.82
C VAL A 404 -64.08 5.72 30.10
N LEU A 405 -63.05 5.32 30.83
CA LEU A 405 -62.04 4.36 30.39
C LEU A 405 -62.37 2.99 30.99
N THR A 406 -62.71 2.01 30.16
CA THR A 406 -63.04 0.65 30.60
C THR A 406 -61.99 -0.35 30.10
N ASN A 407 -61.37 -1.07 31.02
CA ASN A 407 -60.44 -2.15 30.68
C ASN A 407 -61.23 -3.40 30.23
N THR A 408 -60.85 -4.01 29.12
CA THR A 408 -61.50 -5.24 28.64
C THR A 408 -60.90 -6.45 29.35
N ALA A 409 -61.75 -7.25 30.02
CA ALA A 409 -61.30 -8.42 30.78
C ALA A 409 -60.54 -9.41 29.86
N GLY A 410 -59.30 -9.74 30.22
CA GLY A 410 -58.47 -10.72 29.51
C GLY A 410 -57.45 -10.15 28.52
N VAL A 411 -57.33 -8.81 28.37
CA VAL A 411 -56.35 -8.19 27.46
C VAL A 411 -55.54 -7.12 28.18
N ALA A 412 -54.21 -7.28 28.25
CA ALA A 412 -53.34 -6.46 29.12
C ALA A 412 -53.09 -5.01 28.63
N TYR A 413 -53.47 -4.67 27.39
CA TYR A 413 -53.06 -3.41 26.74
C TYR A 413 -54.19 -2.66 26.04
N ILE A 414 -55.46 -3.00 26.27
CA ILE A 414 -56.60 -2.40 25.56
C ILE A 414 -57.57 -1.76 26.55
N VAL A 415 -57.78 -0.46 26.39
CA VAL A 415 -58.74 0.34 27.16
C VAL A 415 -59.75 0.95 26.19
N ASN A 416 -61.02 0.71 26.44
CA ASN A 416 -62.12 1.31 25.67
C ASN A 416 -62.41 2.70 26.22
N ASN A 417 -62.46 3.70 25.34
CA ASN A 417 -62.84 5.07 25.64
C ASN A 417 -64.21 5.36 25.02
N ASN A 418 -65.10 6.01 25.78
CA ASN A 418 -66.45 6.36 25.33
C ASN A 418 -66.54 7.70 24.56
N TYR A 419 -65.45 8.45 24.36
CA TYR A 419 -65.50 9.85 23.89
C TYR A 419 -64.88 10.14 22.51
N VAL A 420 -64.24 9.21 21.81
CA VAL A 420 -63.78 9.44 20.42
C VAL A 420 -63.75 8.13 19.66
N ASN A 421 -64.40 8.10 18.48
CA ASN A 421 -64.26 7.09 17.43
C ASN A 421 -64.49 5.64 17.89
N GLN A 422 -65.75 5.28 18.16
CA GLN A 422 -66.15 3.88 18.21
C GLN A 422 -66.15 3.32 16.78
N ASP A 423 -64.98 2.89 16.33
CA ASP A 423 -64.84 1.72 15.47
C ASP A 423 -63.43 1.17 15.67
N PHE A 424 -63.33 -0.15 15.70
CA PHE A 424 -62.09 -0.89 15.71
C PHE A 424 -61.12 -0.30 14.68
N VAL A 425 -59.87 -0.04 15.05
CA VAL A 425 -58.80 0.05 14.05
C VAL A 425 -58.59 -1.35 13.49
N PHE A 426 -59.40 -1.73 12.51
CA PHE A 426 -59.10 -2.84 11.61
C PHE A 426 -58.17 -2.31 10.53
N GLY A 427 -56.87 -2.32 10.83
CA GLY A 427 -55.86 -2.33 9.78
C GLY A 427 -55.72 -3.77 9.29
N PHE A 428 -56.44 -4.16 8.24
CA PHE A 428 -55.92 -5.22 7.39
C PHE A 428 -54.74 -4.60 6.63
N PRO A 429 -53.50 -5.11 6.75
CA PRO A 429 -52.50 -4.75 5.77
C PRO A 429 -53.05 -5.19 4.40
N SER A 430 -53.20 -4.24 3.48
CA SER A 430 -53.40 -4.60 2.08
C SER A 430 -52.13 -5.30 1.61
N GLU A 431 -52.17 -6.63 1.57
CA GLU A 431 -51.24 -7.41 0.74
C GLU A 431 -51.60 -7.16 -0.72
N SER A 432 -51.13 -6.04 -1.26
CA SER A 432 -50.90 -5.84 -2.70
C SER A 432 -50.21 -4.50 -2.91
N GLY A 433 -48.88 -4.56 -2.89
CA GLY A 433 -48.00 -3.43 -3.18
C GLY A 433 -46.59 -3.93 -3.44
N GLU A 434 -46.45 -5.08 -4.09
CA GLU A 434 -45.32 -5.32 -4.98
C GLU A 434 -45.70 -4.69 -6.32
N GLU A 435 -45.15 -3.52 -6.59
CA GLU A 435 -44.45 -3.13 -7.83
C GLU A 435 -43.83 -1.75 -7.69
#